data_AF-A0A537U8H1-F1
#
_entry.id   AF-A0A537U8H1-F1
#
_cell.length_a   1.000
_cell.length_b   1.000
_cell.length_c   1.000
_cell.angle_alpha   90.00
_cell.angle_beta   90.00
_cell.angle_gamma   90.00
#
_symmetry.space_group_name_H-M   'P 1'
#
loop_
_entity.id
_entity.type
_entity.pdbx_description
1 polymer ?
#
loop_
_entity_poly.entity_id
_entity_poly.type
_entity_poly.pdbx_seq_one_letter_code
_entity_poly.pdbx_strand_id
1 'polypeptide(L)'
;MVKLYESANPDKPDPKVEAQAEAVAKKNGFASLDEFDDVSFNISMIISGIDPQTKKFAEPPEQIKKEIAALKADKTVPEAEKKDELAQLEAALKTAKPIQFKENIALVLKRYDKLLPLMQAPGRS
;
A
#
# COMPACT_ATOMS: atom_id res chain seq x y z
N MET A 1 5.95 -43.53 18.93
CA MET A 1 5.71 -42.83 17.65
C MET A 1 6.46 -41.52 17.70
N VAL A 2 7.54 -41.39 16.92
CA VAL A 2 8.28 -40.13 16.78
C VAL A 2 7.99 -39.58 15.37
N LYS A 3 7.42 -38.38 15.31
CA LYS A 3 7.72 -37.34 14.30
C LYS A 3 6.94 -36.09 14.69
N LEU A 4 7.61 -35.19 15.41
CA LEU A 4 8.29 -34.02 14.87
C LEU A 4 7.35 -32.81 14.96
N TYR A 5 7.38 -32.17 16.13
CA TYR A 5 7.26 -30.72 16.21
C TYR A 5 8.48 -30.13 15.50
N GLU A 6 8.45 -30.12 14.17
CA GLU A 6 9.41 -29.38 13.37
C GLU A 6 8.83 -27.99 13.13
N SER A 7 9.41 -27.03 13.87
CA SER A 7 9.61 -25.64 13.46
C SER A 7 8.36 -24.88 13.02
N ALA A 8 7.55 -24.42 13.98
CA ALA A 8 6.88 -23.14 13.83
C ALA A 8 7.98 -22.07 13.80
N ASN A 9 8.38 -21.66 12.61
CA ASN A 9 9.17 -20.45 12.44
C ASN A 9 8.18 -19.28 12.60
N PRO A 10 8.25 -18.48 13.67
CA PRO A 10 7.27 -17.42 13.91
C PRO A 10 7.26 -16.36 12.79
N ASP A 11 8.30 -16.33 11.95
CA ASP A 11 8.46 -15.43 10.81
C ASP A 11 7.87 -15.95 9.50
N LYS A 12 7.33 -17.19 9.43
CA LYS A 12 6.71 -17.72 8.21
C LYS A 12 5.26 -18.13 8.47
N PRO A 13 4.32 -17.76 7.58
CA PRO A 13 2.94 -18.24 7.67
C PRO A 13 2.91 -19.77 7.77
N ASP A 14 2.00 -20.31 8.58
CA ASP A 14 1.77 -21.76 8.63
C ASP A 14 1.43 -22.24 7.19
N PRO A 15 2.13 -23.26 6.66
CA PRO A 15 1.89 -23.75 5.29
C PRO A 15 0.42 -24.11 5.00
N LYS A 16 -0.36 -24.49 6.02
CA LYS A 16 -1.79 -24.74 5.89
C LYS A 16 -2.58 -23.46 5.67
N VAL A 17 -2.19 -22.36 6.30
CA VAL A 17 -2.81 -21.04 6.13
C VAL A 17 -2.52 -20.51 4.73
N GLU A 18 -1.27 -20.64 4.26
CA GLU A 18 -0.88 -20.25 2.90
C GLU A 18 -1.64 -21.04 1.84
N ALA A 19 -1.76 -22.36 1.99
CA ALA A 19 -2.55 -23.20 1.08
C ALA A 19 -4.04 -22.84 1.06
N GLN A 20 -4.61 -22.42 2.20
CA GLN A 20 -5.98 -21.93 2.26
C GLN A 20 -6.15 -20.59 1.55
N ALA A 21 -5.21 -19.66 1.75
CA ALA A 21 -5.22 -18.37 1.07
C ALA A 21 -5.10 -18.54 -0.46
N GLU A 22 -4.19 -19.39 -0.92
CA GLU A 22 -4.04 -19.78 -2.32
C GLU A 22 -5.33 -20.36 -2.91
N ALA A 23 -5.99 -21.27 -2.18
CA ALA A 23 -7.27 -21.85 -2.61
C ALA A 23 -8.39 -20.81 -2.71
N VAL A 24 -8.44 -19.86 -1.76
CA VAL A 24 -9.41 -18.76 -1.77
C VAL A 24 -9.14 -17.80 -2.93
N ALA A 25 -7.88 -17.42 -3.18
CA ALA A 25 -7.51 -16.57 -4.31
C ALA A 25 -7.95 -17.20 -5.63
N LYS A 26 -7.61 -18.47 -5.86
CA LYS A 26 -8.03 -19.25 -7.02
C LYS A 26 -9.54 -19.36 -7.19
N LYS A 27 -10.27 -19.60 -6.10
CA LYS A 27 -11.74 -19.66 -6.11
C LYS A 27 -12.38 -18.33 -6.54
N ASN A 28 -11.72 -17.21 -6.30
CA ASN A 28 -12.20 -15.87 -6.66
C ASN A 28 -11.65 -15.37 -8.01
N GLY A 29 -10.97 -16.22 -8.78
CA GLY A 29 -10.57 -15.94 -10.15
C GLY A 29 -9.15 -15.40 -10.32
N PHE A 30 -8.34 -15.36 -9.25
CA PHE A 30 -6.91 -15.11 -9.36
C PHE A 30 -6.17 -16.40 -9.77
N ALA A 31 -5.09 -16.28 -10.51
CA ALA A 31 -4.20 -17.38 -10.88
C ALA A 31 -3.42 -17.92 -9.67
N SER A 32 -3.08 -17.06 -8.71
CA SER A 32 -2.34 -17.38 -7.48
C SER A 32 -2.59 -16.34 -6.38
N LEU A 33 -2.12 -16.64 -5.16
CA LEU A 33 -2.05 -15.69 -4.05
C LEU A 33 -1.12 -14.52 -4.38
N ASP A 34 0.01 -14.76 -5.07
CA ASP A 34 0.93 -13.71 -5.50
C ASP A 34 0.24 -12.69 -6.42
N GLU A 35 -0.56 -13.15 -7.39
CA GLU A 35 -1.31 -12.23 -8.27
C GLU A 35 -2.32 -11.40 -7.46
N PHE A 36 -2.99 -12.02 -6.49
CA PHE A 36 -3.89 -11.30 -5.59
C PHE A 36 -3.16 -10.23 -4.78
N ASP A 37 -1.97 -10.52 -4.27
CA ASP A 37 -1.17 -9.57 -3.49
C ASP A 37 -0.64 -8.44 -4.38
N ASP A 38 -0.19 -8.72 -5.61
CA ASP A 38 0.21 -7.70 -6.59
C ASP A 38 -0.95 -6.75 -6.94
N VAL A 39 -2.16 -7.30 -7.16
CA VAL A 39 -3.36 -6.50 -7.41
C VAL A 39 -3.74 -5.69 -6.18
N SER A 40 -3.69 -6.29 -4.99
CA SER A 40 -3.98 -5.61 -3.72
C SER A 40 -3.02 -4.45 -3.47
N PHE A 41 -1.72 -4.65 -3.75
CA PHE A 41 -0.70 -3.62 -3.65
C PHE A 41 -0.92 -2.48 -4.65
N ASN A 42 -1.30 -2.78 -5.89
CA ASN A 42 -1.63 -1.74 -6.87
C ASN A 42 -2.86 -0.91 -6.42
N ILE A 43 -3.88 -1.56 -5.87
CA ILE A 43 -5.06 -0.86 -5.33
C ILE A 43 -4.67 0.03 -4.14
N SER A 44 -3.82 -0.46 -3.23
CA SER A 44 -3.38 0.33 -2.06
C SER A 44 -2.59 1.57 -2.47
N MET A 45 -1.72 1.46 -3.48
CA MET A 45 -1.01 2.61 -4.06
C MET A 45 -1.95 3.67 -4.67
N ILE A 46 -3.02 3.23 -5.33
CA ILE A 46 -4.03 4.18 -5.84
C ILE A 46 -4.78 4.83 -4.68
N ILE A 47 -5.15 4.08 -3.64
CA ILE A 47 -5.84 4.61 -2.46
C ILE A 47 -4.97 5.64 -1.73
N SER A 48 -3.66 5.41 -1.57
CA SER A 48 -2.76 6.40 -0.96
C SER A 48 -2.65 7.68 -1.78
N GLY A 49 -2.84 7.59 -3.10
CA GLY A 49 -2.88 8.73 -4.01
C GLY A 49 -4.19 9.52 -4.01
N ILE A 50 -5.23 9.05 -3.32
CA ILE A 50 -6.54 9.72 -3.27
C ILE A 50 -6.61 10.62 -2.05
N ASP A 51 -6.81 11.92 -2.29
CA ASP A 51 -7.10 12.88 -1.25
C ASP A 51 -8.47 12.55 -0.60
N PRO A 52 -8.53 12.30 0.72
CA PRO A 52 -9.74 11.81 1.39
C PRO A 52 -10.87 12.85 1.43
N GLN A 53 -10.56 14.15 1.32
CA GLN A 53 -11.54 15.23 1.37
C GLN A 53 -12.14 15.53 0.00
N THR A 54 -11.28 15.67 -1.01
CA THR A 54 -11.66 16.06 -2.37
C THR A 54 -11.96 14.88 -3.28
N LYS A 55 -11.60 13.66 -2.86
CA LYS A 55 -11.69 12.41 -3.64
C LYS A 55 -11.00 12.53 -5.00
N LYS A 56 -9.94 13.33 -5.07
CA LYS A 56 -9.12 13.48 -6.27
C LYS A 56 -7.86 12.64 -6.13
N PHE A 57 -7.57 11.88 -7.19
CA PHE A 57 -6.31 11.17 -7.30
C PHE A 57 -5.21 12.12 -7.77
N ALA A 58 -4.02 11.99 -7.19
CA ALA A 58 -2.78 12.54 -7.71
C ALA A 58 -1.75 11.41 -7.85
N GLU A 59 -0.92 11.46 -8.88
CA GLU A 59 0.15 10.48 -9.06
C GLU A 59 1.14 10.58 -7.88
N PRO A 60 1.75 9.46 -7.42
CA PRO A 60 2.65 9.49 -6.26
C PRO A 60 3.78 10.53 -6.38
N PRO A 61 4.47 10.69 -7.54
CA PRO A 61 5.47 11.75 -7.70
C PRO A 61 4.90 13.18 -7.60
N GLU A 62 3.66 13.40 -8.02
CA GLU A 62 3.00 14.70 -7.93
C GLU A 62 2.59 15.04 -6.50
N GLN A 63 2.11 14.03 -5.77
CA GLN A 63 1.76 14.16 -4.36
C GLN A 63 2.98 14.48 -3.50
N ILE A 64 4.08 13.73 -3.67
CA ILE A 64 5.33 13.99 -2.94
C ILE A 64 5.87 15.39 -3.24
N LYS A 65 5.79 15.87 -4.50
CA LYS A 65 6.17 17.25 -4.84
C LYS A 65 5.31 18.30 -4.13
N LYS A 66 4.00 18.05 -3.99
CA LYS A 66 3.09 18.94 -3.25
C LYS A 66 3.41 18.94 -1.75
N GLU A 67 3.69 17.77 -1.17
CA GLU A 67 4.08 17.65 0.24
C GLU A 67 5.39 18.37 0.53
N ILE A 68 6.42 18.21 -0.33
CA ILE A 68 7.67 18.98 -0.25
C ILE A 68 7.40 20.49 -0.28
N ALA A 69 6.53 20.95 -1.18
CA ALA A 69 6.21 22.38 -1.29
C ALA A 69 5.44 22.89 -0.07
N ALA A 70 4.48 22.11 0.44
CA ALA A 70 3.72 22.43 1.64
C ALA A 70 4.63 22.52 2.87
N LEU A 71 5.49 21.52 3.07
CA LEU A 71 6.43 21.46 4.19
C LEU A 71 7.47 22.59 4.15
N LYS A 72 7.93 22.99 2.95
CA LYS A 72 8.79 24.18 2.78
C LYS A 72 8.07 25.48 3.17
N ALA A 73 6.77 25.59 2.89
CA ALA A 73 5.98 26.78 3.20
C ALA A 73 5.50 26.82 4.66
N ASP A 74 5.38 25.68 5.33
CA ASP A 74 4.88 25.57 6.70
C ASP A 74 5.88 26.16 7.69
N LYS A 75 5.49 27.21 8.43
CA LYS A 75 6.33 27.87 9.43
C LYS A 75 6.18 27.29 10.84
N THR A 76 5.27 26.35 11.03
CA THR A 76 4.93 25.75 12.32
C THR A 76 5.82 24.54 12.65
N VAL A 77 6.38 23.89 11.64
CA VAL A 77 7.30 22.76 11.82
C VAL A 77 8.72 23.25 12.17
N PRO A 78 9.34 22.72 13.25
CA PRO A 78 10.73 23.03 13.62
C PRO A 78 11.71 22.79 12.47
N GLU A 79 12.74 23.62 12.35
CA GLU A 79 13.68 23.54 11.22
C GLU A 79 14.42 22.19 11.14
N ALA A 80 14.74 21.59 12.29
CA ALA A 80 15.38 20.28 12.35
C ALA A 80 14.46 19.18 11.80
N GLU A 81 13.24 19.07 12.32
CA GLU A 81 12.23 18.10 11.87
C GLU A 81 11.90 18.28 10.38
N LYS A 82 11.77 19.54 9.95
CA LYS A 82 11.53 19.88 8.55
C LYS A 82 12.64 19.40 7.63
N LYS A 83 13.91 19.52 8.03
CA LYS A 83 15.04 19.06 7.20
C LYS A 83 15.02 17.54 7.02
N ASP A 84 14.74 16.81 8.10
CA ASP A 84 14.70 15.34 8.06
C ASP A 84 13.52 14.84 7.20
N GLU A 85 12.34 15.42 7.38
CA GLU A 85 11.15 15.07 6.61
C GLU A 85 11.31 15.45 5.12
N LEU A 86 11.90 16.62 4.82
CA LEU A 86 12.23 16.99 3.44
C LEU A 86 13.22 16.01 2.80
N ALA A 87 14.25 15.56 3.53
CA ALA A 87 15.20 14.58 3.01
C ALA A 87 14.52 13.24 2.70
N GLN A 88 13.59 12.80 3.55
CA GLN A 88 12.80 11.59 3.32
C GLN A 88 11.89 11.74 2.08
N LEU A 89 11.16 12.85 1.95
CA LEU A 89 10.30 13.11 0.80
C LEU A 89 11.11 13.24 -0.50
N GLU A 90 12.28 13.87 -0.48
CA GLU A 90 13.15 13.98 -1.64
C GLU A 90 13.74 12.61 -2.05
N ALA A 91 14.05 11.74 -1.08
CA ALA A 91 14.45 10.36 -1.35
C ALA A 91 13.30 9.55 -1.95
N ALA A 92 12.10 9.66 -1.38
CA ALA A 92 10.90 9.02 -1.89
C ALA A 92 10.58 9.49 -3.33
N LEU A 93 10.73 10.78 -3.62
CA LEU A 93 10.49 11.32 -4.96
C LEU A 93 11.40 10.71 -6.03
N LYS A 94 12.65 10.36 -5.68
CA LYS A 94 13.60 9.73 -6.60
C LYS A 94 13.22 8.29 -6.95
N THR A 95 12.55 7.60 -6.04
CA THR A 95 12.14 6.20 -6.22
C THR A 95 10.68 6.04 -6.61
N ALA A 96 9.88 7.10 -6.46
CA ALA A 96 8.46 7.13 -6.77
C ALA A 96 8.22 6.82 -8.25
N LYS A 97 7.43 5.78 -8.49
CA LYS A 97 6.98 5.39 -9.83
C LYS A 97 5.55 5.86 -10.05
N PRO A 98 5.19 6.31 -11.26
CA PRO A 98 3.80 6.49 -11.63
C PRO A 98 3.01 5.19 -11.49
N ILE A 99 1.69 5.30 -11.31
CA ILE A 99 0.82 4.13 -11.34
C ILE A 99 0.90 3.46 -12.72
N GLN A 100 1.09 2.15 -12.71
CA GLN A 100 1.20 1.35 -13.94
C GLN A 100 -0.17 1.16 -14.61
N PHE A 101 -1.18 0.74 -13.82
CA PHE A 101 -2.53 0.45 -14.30
C PHE A 101 -3.48 1.62 -14.08
N LYS A 102 -3.31 2.69 -14.88
CA LYS A 102 -4.07 3.94 -14.74
C LYS A 102 -5.57 3.76 -14.98
N GLU A 103 -5.94 2.78 -15.79
CA GLU A 103 -7.33 2.38 -16.06
C GLU A 103 -8.08 1.97 -14.78
N ASN A 104 -7.36 1.48 -13.76
CA ASN A 104 -7.96 1.07 -12.50
C ASN A 104 -8.28 2.26 -11.57
N ILE A 105 -7.72 3.44 -11.82
CA ILE A 105 -7.92 4.63 -10.97
C ILE A 105 -9.42 4.98 -10.88
N ALA A 106 -10.13 4.99 -12.01
CA ALA A 106 -11.55 5.30 -12.05
C ALA A 106 -12.39 4.28 -11.26
N LEU A 107 -12.02 3.00 -11.32
CA LEU A 107 -12.71 1.94 -10.60
C LEU A 107 -12.47 2.04 -9.09
N VAL A 108 -11.22 2.28 -8.67
CA VAL A 108 -10.84 2.44 -7.27
C VAL A 108 -11.51 3.68 -6.68
N LEU A 109 -11.51 4.82 -7.38
CA LEU A 109 -12.22 6.04 -6.96
C LEU A 109 -13.70 5.78 -6.71
N LYS A 110 -14.36 5.06 -7.63
CA LYS A 110 -15.79 4.69 -7.48
C LYS A 110 -16.05 3.79 -6.26
N ARG A 111 -15.03 3.05 -5.79
CA ARG A 111 -15.15 2.10 -4.67
C ARG A 111 -14.39 2.55 -3.42
N TYR A 112 -13.85 3.76 -3.41
CA TYR A 112 -12.92 4.24 -2.38
C TYR A 112 -13.45 4.00 -0.96
N ASP A 113 -14.67 4.45 -0.65
CA ASP A 113 -15.22 4.34 0.71
C ASP A 113 -15.44 2.88 1.17
N LYS A 114 -15.57 1.94 0.22
CA LYS A 114 -15.67 0.51 0.51
C LYS A 114 -14.30 -0.15 0.67
N LEU A 115 -13.30 0.33 -0.05
CA LEU A 115 -11.95 -0.24 -0.06
C LEU A 115 -11.09 0.28 1.09
N LEU A 116 -11.21 1.57 1.43
CA LEU A 116 -10.42 2.21 2.48
C LEU A 116 -10.40 1.42 3.81
N PRO A 117 -11.53 1.03 4.41
CA PRO A 117 -11.51 0.30 5.68
C PRO A 117 -10.89 -1.10 5.56
N LEU A 118 -10.93 -1.72 4.38
CA LEU A 118 -10.33 -3.04 4.14
C LEU A 118 -8.81 -2.97 4.02
N MET A 119 -8.29 -1.85 3.52
CA MET A 119 -6.84 -1.62 3.38
C MET A 119 -6.20 -1.04 4.64
N GLN A 120 -7.00 -0.44 5.53
CA GLN A 120 -6.54 0.10 6.82
C GLN A 120 -6.66 -0.88 7.99
N ALA A 121 -7.26 -2.06 7.78
CA ALA A 121 -7.41 -3.06 8.83
C ALA A 121 -6.02 -3.58 9.27
N PRO A 122 -5.64 -3.47 10.56
CA PRO A 122 -4.39 -4.00 11.06
C PRO A 122 -4.52 -5.52 11.16
N GLY A 123 -3.84 -6.27 10.28
CA GLY A 123 -3.97 -7.73 10.28
C GLY A 123 -3.20 -8.51 9.22
N ARG A 124 -2.05 -8.01 8.75
CA ARG A 124 -1.03 -8.82 8.09
C ARG A 124 0.33 -8.46 8.71
N SER A 125 0.50 -8.88 9.95
CA SER A 125 1.78 -8.99 10.65
C SER A 125 2.04 -10.46 10.87
#